data_AF-A0A183V184-F1
#
_entry.id   AF-A0A183V184-F1
#
_cell.length_a   1.000
_cell.length_b   1.000
_cell.length_c   1.000
_cell.angle_alpha   90.00
_cell.angle_beta   90.00
_cell.angle_gamma   90.00
#
_symmetry.space_group_name_H-M   'P 1'
#
loop_
_entity.id
_entity.type
_entity.pdbx_description
1 polymer ?
#
loop_
_entity_poly.entity_id
_entity_poly.type
_entity_poly.pdbx_seq_one_letter_code
_entity_poly.pdbx_strand_id
1 'polypeptide(L)'
;MPLNMALPPQRGQLKKLFMKLGEKVGVMEKTEYTGRFNDACRDVDDYKVVLEDVAIQLMSVMQQNPRYVPNPPAAMQIESPPNEDPWEMLTPVMAVIAQHMEQKAPVEARTVSSQKMGQMHREFQKKGRRCIHAIRTFLNVDYENLNDARKELEKMRQELDFAKHELKAAKTPESIEVKNAVYEQALMQFKTQLEKV
;
A
#
# COMPACT_ATOMS: atom_id res chain seq x y z
N MET A 1 17.34 26.06 38.06
CA MET A 1 15.87 26.02 37.85
C MET A 1 15.62 25.75 36.38
N PRO A 2 14.83 24.75 35.99
CA PRO A 2 14.58 24.46 34.58
C PRO A 2 13.59 25.47 33.98
N LEU A 3 13.90 25.94 32.78
CA LEU A 3 13.07 26.80 31.94
C LEU A 3 11.79 26.06 31.55
N ASN A 4 10.66 26.55 32.03
CA ASN A 4 9.34 26.05 31.68
C ASN A 4 9.00 26.55 30.26
N MET A 5 9.28 25.75 29.23
CA MET A 5 8.81 26.03 27.87
C MET A 5 7.29 25.84 27.83
N ALA A 6 6.56 26.95 27.92
CA ALA A 6 5.12 26.95 27.71
C ALA A 6 4.81 26.41 26.32
N LEU A 7 4.00 25.34 26.26
CA LEU A 7 3.43 24.83 25.02
C LEU A 7 2.67 25.96 24.32
N PRO A 8 2.86 26.16 22.99
CA PRO A 8 2.10 27.17 22.27
C PRO A 8 0.58 26.87 22.35
N PRO A 9 -0.27 27.91 22.42
CA PRO A 9 -1.70 27.75 22.63
C PRO A 9 -2.34 26.92 21.52
N GLN A 10 -3.30 26.06 21.88
CA GLN A 10 -4.11 25.28 20.94
C GLN A 10 -4.70 26.22 19.87
N ARG A 11 -4.09 26.23 18.68
CA ARG A 11 -4.60 26.97 17.51
C ARG A 11 -6.02 26.50 17.20
N GLY A 12 -6.95 27.43 17.03
CA GLY A 12 -8.38 27.14 16.87
C GLY A 12 -8.66 26.15 15.74
N GLN A 13 -9.00 24.91 16.09
CA GLN A 13 -9.26 23.82 15.15
C GLN A 13 -10.40 24.14 14.16
N LEU A 14 -11.38 24.94 14.60
CA LEU A 14 -12.46 25.45 13.75
C LEU A 14 -11.94 26.33 12.60
N LYS A 15 -10.97 27.22 12.86
CA LYS A 15 -10.39 28.09 11.84
C LYS A 15 -9.61 27.29 10.80
N LYS A 16 -8.91 26.23 11.23
CA LYS A 16 -8.25 25.27 10.32
C LYS A 16 -9.28 24.54 9.44
N LEU A 17 -10.41 24.11 10.00
CA LEU A 17 -11.49 23.48 9.23
C LEU A 17 -12.08 24.43 8.17
N PHE A 18 -12.35 25.69 8.52
CA PHE A 18 -12.83 26.69 7.56
C PHE A 18 -11.82 26.97 6.44
N MET A 19 -10.52 27.01 6.76
CA MET A 19 -9.49 27.17 5.73
C MET A 19 -9.40 25.97 4.78
N LYS A 20 -9.49 24.74 5.30
CA LYS A 20 -9.54 23.53 4.45
C LYS A 20 -10.75 23.54 3.51
N LEU A 21 -11.91 23.96 4.01
CA LEU A 21 -13.11 24.15 3.19
C LEU A 21 -12.86 25.23 2.13
N GLY A 22 -12.30 26.38 2.51
CA GLY A 22 -11.90 27.47 1.63
C GLY A 22 -10.93 27.05 0.52
N GLU A 23 -9.93 26.21 0.83
CA GLU A 23 -9.01 25.63 -0.14
C GLU A 23 -9.75 24.72 -1.13
N LYS A 24 -10.64 23.86 -0.64
CA LYS A 24 -11.44 22.96 -1.48
C LYS A 24 -12.38 23.69 -2.44
N VAL A 25 -12.94 24.83 -2.02
CA VAL A 25 -13.83 25.65 -2.87
C VAL A 25 -13.10 26.73 -3.68
N GLY A 26 -11.77 26.78 -3.60
CA GLY A 26 -10.93 27.70 -4.39
C GLY A 26 -10.89 29.15 -3.89
N VAL A 27 -11.33 29.41 -2.65
CA VAL A 27 -11.37 30.75 -2.04
C VAL A 27 -10.09 31.06 -1.26
N MET A 28 -9.30 30.03 -0.90
CA MET A 28 -7.99 30.17 -0.24
C MET A 28 -6.85 29.75 -1.19
N GLU A 29 -5.77 30.55 -1.19
CA GLU A 29 -4.55 30.26 -1.95
C GLU A 29 -3.86 29.00 -1.40
N LYS A 30 -3.61 28.03 -2.28
CA LYS A 30 -2.99 26.75 -1.96
C LYS A 30 -1.52 26.76 -2.42
N THR A 31 -0.58 26.36 -1.57
CA THR A 31 0.79 26.09 -2.04
C THR A 31 0.76 24.91 -3.01
N GLU A 32 1.19 25.14 -4.25
CA GLU A 32 1.26 24.11 -5.29
C GLU A 32 2.62 23.40 -5.29
N TYR A 33 2.59 22.10 -5.54
CA TYR A 33 3.81 21.34 -5.84
C TYR A 33 4.24 21.58 -7.29
N THR A 34 5.52 21.39 -7.57
CA THR A 34 6.03 21.47 -8.94
C THR A 34 5.36 20.43 -9.84
N GLY A 35 5.18 20.73 -11.13
CA GLY A 35 4.62 19.77 -12.10
C GLY A 35 5.39 18.44 -12.09
N ARG A 36 6.74 18.51 -12.09
CA ARG A 36 7.63 17.35 -11.99
C ARG A 36 7.34 16.46 -10.77
N PHE A 37 7.07 17.07 -9.61
CA PHE A 37 6.73 16.31 -8.40
C PHE A 37 5.39 15.59 -8.54
N ASN A 38 4.37 16.28 -9.06
CA ASN A 38 3.05 15.71 -9.26
C ASN A 38 3.07 14.57 -10.31
N ASP A 39 3.86 14.73 -11.36
CA ASP A 39 4.03 13.70 -12.40
C ASP A 39 4.75 12.47 -11.82
N ALA A 40 5.86 12.67 -11.10
CA ALA A 40 6.55 11.57 -10.41
C ALA A 40 5.63 10.85 -9.41
N CYS A 41 4.74 11.58 -8.72
CA CYS A 41 3.80 10.96 -7.82
C CYS A 41 2.83 10.03 -8.55
N ARG A 42 2.31 10.49 -9.69
CA ARG A 42 1.39 9.75 -10.56
C ARG A 42 2.07 8.53 -11.17
N ASP A 43 3.32 8.66 -11.62
CA ASP A 43 4.08 7.55 -12.19
C ASP A 43 4.18 6.37 -11.21
N VAL A 44 4.37 6.66 -9.91
CA VAL A 44 4.41 5.62 -8.87
C VAL A 44 3.02 5.00 -8.62
N ASP A 45 1.96 5.81 -8.67
CA ASP A 45 0.58 5.32 -8.49
C ASP A 45 0.18 4.42 -9.67
N ASP A 46 0.51 4.81 -10.89
CA ASP A 46 0.30 4.02 -12.11
C ASP A 46 1.14 2.73 -12.07
N TYR A 47 2.40 2.82 -11.62
CA TYR A 47 3.26 1.65 -11.44
C TYR A 47 2.68 0.65 -10.42
N LYS A 48 2.07 1.13 -9.32
CA LYS A 48 1.35 0.26 -8.38
C LYS A 48 0.22 -0.49 -9.08
N VAL A 49 -0.62 0.19 -9.87
CA VAL A 49 -1.75 -0.44 -10.57
C VAL A 49 -1.26 -1.53 -11.52
N VAL A 50 -0.20 -1.27 -12.28
CA VAL A 50 0.41 -2.26 -13.16
C VAL A 50 0.92 -3.47 -12.37
N LEU A 51 1.60 -3.24 -11.24
CA LEU A 51 2.11 -4.31 -10.39
C LEU A 51 1.00 -5.16 -9.75
N GLU A 52 -0.11 -4.55 -9.35
CA GLU A 52 -1.28 -5.27 -8.84
C GLU A 52 -1.87 -6.20 -9.90
N ASP A 53 -2.01 -5.71 -11.14
CA ASP A 53 -2.51 -6.52 -12.26
C ASP A 53 -1.57 -7.67 -12.61
N VAL A 54 -0.27 -7.40 -12.73
CA VAL A 54 0.76 -8.44 -12.97
C VAL A 54 0.75 -9.48 -11.86
N ALA A 55 0.62 -9.06 -10.60
CA ALA A 55 0.53 -9.99 -9.48
C ALA A 55 -0.69 -10.91 -9.60
N ILE A 56 -1.87 -10.37 -9.93
CA ILE A 56 -3.10 -11.15 -10.11
C ILE A 56 -2.94 -12.18 -11.23
N GLN A 57 -2.40 -11.75 -12.38
CA GLN A 57 -2.18 -12.64 -13.52
C GLN A 57 -1.22 -13.79 -13.17
N LEU A 58 -0.08 -13.47 -12.55
CA LEU A 58 0.89 -14.47 -12.12
C LEU A 58 0.28 -15.46 -11.11
N MET A 59 -0.43 -14.95 -10.10
CA MET A 59 -1.08 -15.79 -9.09
C MET A 59 -2.15 -16.70 -9.69
N SER A 60 -2.93 -16.22 -10.65
CA SER A 60 -3.99 -17.00 -11.30
C SER A 60 -3.45 -18.16 -12.15
N VAL A 61 -2.24 -18.02 -12.70
CA VAL A 61 -1.55 -19.11 -13.41
C VAL A 61 -1.05 -20.16 -12.42
N MET A 62 -0.53 -19.73 -11.28
CA MET A 62 0.04 -20.61 -10.24
C MET A 62 -1.02 -21.30 -9.39
N GLN A 63 -2.18 -20.67 -9.24
CA GLN A 63 -3.30 -21.16 -8.47
C GLN A 63 -4.57 -21.04 -9.32
N GLN A 64 -4.84 -22.11 -10.06
CA GLN A 64 -5.94 -22.16 -11.02
C GLN A 64 -7.32 -22.20 -10.34
N ASN A 65 -7.38 -22.51 -9.04
CA ASN A 65 -8.62 -22.38 -8.28
C ASN A 65 -8.76 -20.92 -7.79
N PRO A 66 -9.71 -20.15 -8.36
CA PRO A 66 -9.85 -18.73 -8.03
C PRO A 66 -10.21 -18.47 -6.56
N ARG A 67 -10.70 -19.48 -5.84
CA ARG A 67 -11.00 -19.37 -4.40
C ARG A 67 -9.75 -19.11 -3.55
N TYR A 68 -8.58 -19.54 -4.01
CA TYR A 68 -7.32 -19.37 -3.30
C TYR A 68 -6.44 -18.27 -3.90
N VAL A 69 -6.93 -17.51 -4.89
CA VAL A 69 -6.25 -16.30 -5.37
C VAL A 69 -6.67 -15.14 -4.46
N PRO A 70 -5.75 -14.49 -3.74
CA PRO A 70 -6.10 -13.48 -2.76
C PRO A 70 -6.60 -12.18 -3.42
N ASN A 71 -7.61 -11.57 -2.79
CA ASN A 71 -8.09 -10.22 -3.10
C ASN A 71 -8.22 -9.43 -1.78
N PRO A 72 -7.38 -8.41 -1.51
CA PRO A 72 -6.40 -7.80 -2.41
C PRO A 72 -5.17 -8.68 -2.70
N PRO A 73 -4.49 -8.49 -3.85
CA PRO A 73 -3.42 -9.38 -4.31
C PRO A 73 -2.16 -9.34 -3.44
N ALA A 74 -2.00 -8.28 -2.64
CA ALA A 74 -0.80 -8.02 -1.87
C ALA A 74 -0.50 -9.09 -0.79
N ALA A 75 -1.48 -9.93 -0.40
CA ALA A 75 -1.24 -11.06 0.49
C ALA A 75 -0.37 -12.16 -0.15
N MET A 76 -0.53 -12.39 -1.46
CA MET A 76 0.19 -13.40 -2.25
C MET A 76 0.24 -14.81 -1.63
N GLN A 77 -0.82 -15.20 -0.93
CA GLN A 77 -1.00 -16.54 -0.39
C GLN A 77 -1.75 -17.37 -1.44
N ILE A 78 -1.00 -18.14 -2.23
CA ILE A 78 -1.52 -18.91 -3.37
C ILE A 78 -1.43 -20.43 -3.17
N GLU A 79 -0.89 -20.86 -2.04
CA GLU A 79 -0.68 -22.28 -1.74
C GLU A 79 -2.04 -22.95 -1.49
N SER A 80 -2.33 -24.04 -2.20
CA SER A 80 -3.52 -24.86 -1.93
C SER A 80 -3.45 -25.37 -0.48
N PRO A 81 -4.56 -25.36 0.29
CA PRO A 81 -4.57 -26.02 1.61
C PRO A 81 -4.20 -27.51 1.52
N PRO A 82 -3.77 -28.14 2.62
CA PRO A 82 -3.50 -29.58 2.64
C PRO A 82 -4.71 -30.38 2.16
N ASN A 83 -4.50 -31.31 1.21
CA ASN A 83 -5.53 -32.16 0.61
C ASN A 83 -6.59 -31.44 -0.25
N GLU A 84 -6.46 -30.14 -0.48
CA GLU A 84 -7.36 -29.37 -1.36
C GLU A 84 -6.76 -29.10 -2.74
N ASP A 85 -5.54 -29.58 -2.98
CA ASP A 85 -4.94 -29.54 -4.31
C ASP A 85 -5.66 -30.51 -5.27
N PRO A 86 -5.96 -30.13 -6.53
CA PRO A 86 -6.65 -30.99 -7.47
C PRO A 86 -5.99 -32.36 -7.69
N TRP A 87 -4.66 -32.42 -7.69
CA TRP A 87 -3.92 -33.68 -7.88
C TRP A 87 -3.87 -34.53 -6.62
N GLU A 88 -3.98 -33.90 -5.44
CA GLU A 88 -4.13 -34.61 -4.18
C GLU A 88 -5.54 -35.17 -4.02
N MET A 89 -6.56 -34.37 -4.34
CA MET A 89 -7.96 -34.80 -4.33
C MET A 89 -8.24 -35.95 -5.30
N LEU A 90 -7.47 -36.09 -6.37
CA LEU A 90 -7.58 -37.22 -7.28
C LEU A 90 -7.13 -38.55 -6.64
N THR A 91 -6.19 -38.52 -5.69
CA THR A 91 -5.67 -39.74 -5.03
C THR A 91 -6.76 -40.58 -4.34
N PRO A 92 -7.62 -40.05 -3.45
CA PRO A 92 -8.70 -40.81 -2.85
C PRO A 92 -9.75 -41.27 -3.87
N VAL A 93 -10.00 -40.50 -4.94
CA VAL A 93 -10.89 -40.91 -6.04
C VAL A 93 -10.34 -42.14 -6.76
N MET A 94 -9.04 -42.17 -7.02
CA MET A 94 -8.39 -43.33 -7.65
C MET A 94 -8.44 -44.58 -6.75
N ALA A 95 -8.41 -44.41 -5.42
CA ALA A 95 -8.60 -45.52 -4.49
C ALA A 95 -10.00 -46.13 -4.59
N VAL A 96 -11.05 -45.32 -4.79
CA VAL A 96 -12.41 -45.80 -5.05
C VAL A 96 -12.48 -46.53 -6.40
N ILE A 97 -11.93 -45.92 -7.47
CA ILE A 97 -11.89 -46.56 -8.80
C ILE A 97 -11.18 -47.91 -8.73
N ALA A 98 -10.07 -48.00 -7.98
CA ALA A 98 -9.33 -49.24 -7.82
C ALA A 98 -10.22 -50.36 -7.28
N GLN A 99 -11.19 -50.09 -6.39
CA GLN A 99 -12.09 -51.13 -5.86
C GLN A 99 -12.99 -51.75 -6.92
N HIS A 100 -13.35 -50.98 -7.95
CA HIS A 100 -14.29 -51.40 -8.99
C HIS A 100 -13.63 -51.94 -10.27
N MET A 101 -12.30 -51.86 -10.38
CA MET A 101 -11.57 -52.33 -11.56
C MET A 101 -11.02 -53.74 -11.36
N GLU A 102 -11.13 -54.61 -12.38
CA GLU A 102 -10.46 -55.92 -12.38
C GLU A 102 -8.94 -55.77 -12.47
N GLN A 103 -8.46 -54.84 -13.29
CA GLN A 103 -7.04 -54.54 -13.45
C GLN A 103 -6.62 -53.39 -12.52
N LYS A 104 -5.84 -53.69 -11.48
CA LYS A 104 -5.37 -52.69 -10.50
C LYS A 104 -4.16 -51.89 -10.98
N ALA A 105 -3.24 -52.53 -11.71
CA ALA A 105 -1.96 -51.92 -12.10
C ALA A 105 -2.08 -50.58 -12.86
N PRO A 106 -3.01 -50.41 -13.83
CA PRO A 106 -3.21 -49.11 -14.48
C PRO A 106 -3.68 -48.02 -13.53
N VAL A 107 -4.55 -48.37 -12.56
CA VAL A 107 -5.07 -47.43 -11.56
C VAL A 107 -3.95 -47.01 -10.61
N GLU A 108 -3.14 -47.96 -10.13
CA GLU A 108 -1.97 -47.69 -9.28
C GLU A 108 -0.95 -46.77 -9.96
N ALA A 109 -0.61 -47.03 -11.22
CA ALA A 109 0.32 -46.19 -11.98
C ALA A 109 -0.16 -44.73 -12.11
N ARG A 110 -1.48 -44.55 -12.29
CA ARG A 110 -2.11 -43.23 -12.35
C ARG A 110 -2.17 -42.55 -10.98
N THR A 111 -2.43 -43.28 -9.91
CA THR A 111 -2.36 -42.78 -8.52
C THR A 111 -0.96 -42.24 -8.21
N VAL A 112 0.09 -43.00 -8.50
CA VAL A 112 1.48 -42.57 -8.30
C VAL A 112 1.79 -41.31 -9.12
N SER A 113 1.30 -41.25 -10.36
CA SER A 113 1.48 -40.07 -11.22
C SER A 113 0.79 -38.84 -10.61
N SER A 114 -0.45 -38.99 -10.12
CA SER A 114 -1.20 -37.90 -9.48
C SER A 114 -0.50 -37.36 -8.23
N GLN A 115 0.01 -38.26 -7.37
CA GLN A 115 0.76 -37.87 -6.18
C GLN A 115 2.01 -37.04 -6.54
N LYS A 116 2.75 -37.45 -7.57
CA LYS A 116 3.91 -36.69 -8.07
C LYS A 116 3.48 -35.31 -8.61
N MET A 117 2.37 -35.24 -9.34
CA MET A 117 1.84 -33.96 -9.84
C MET A 117 1.44 -33.03 -8.70
N GLY A 118 0.80 -33.52 -7.64
CA GLY A 118 0.47 -32.73 -6.45
C GLY A 118 1.71 -32.16 -5.76
N GLN A 119 2.74 -32.99 -5.57
CA GLN A 119 4.02 -32.54 -5.01
C GLN A 119 4.68 -31.45 -5.88
N MET A 120 4.71 -31.65 -7.20
CA MET A 120 5.27 -30.67 -8.14
C MET A 120 4.46 -29.37 -8.14
N HIS A 121 3.14 -29.45 -8.07
CA HIS A 121 2.26 -28.28 -8.06
C HIS A 121 2.43 -27.44 -6.79
N ARG A 122 2.54 -28.09 -5.62
CA ARG A 122 2.87 -27.39 -4.36
C ARG A 122 4.21 -26.67 -4.44
N GLU A 123 5.24 -27.34 -4.94
CA GLU A 123 6.55 -26.72 -5.11
C GLU A 123 6.51 -25.56 -6.12
N PHE A 124 5.71 -25.67 -7.19
CA PHE A 124 5.49 -24.60 -8.15
C PHE A 124 4.85 -23.37 -7.50
N GLN A 125 3.77 -23.54 -6.74
CA GLN A 125 3.11 -22.46 -5.99
C GLN A 125 4.08 -21.80 -5.00
N LYS A 126 4.83 -22.61 -4.24
CA LYS A 126 5.77 -22.12 -3.22
C LYS A 126 6.94 -21.35 -3.84
N LYS A 127 7.50 -21.84 -4.96
CA LYS A 127 8.58 -21.16 -5.72
C LYS A 127 8.05 -19.89 -6.39
N GLY A 128 6.88 -19.99 -6.99
CA GLY A 128 6.18 -18.89 -7.63
C GLY A 128 5.90 -17.72 -6.69
N ARG A 129 5.40 -18.01 -5.47
CA ARG A 129 5.25 -17.03 -4.40
C ARG A 129 6.56 -16.31 -4.05
N ARG A 130 7.70 -17.01 -4.09
CA ARG A 130 9.02 -16.38 -3.91
C ARG A 130 9.40 -15.49 -5.08
N CYS A 131 9.08 -15.88 -6.32
CA CYS A 131 9.37 -15.08 -7.51
C CYS A 131 8.65 -13.73 -7.50
N ILE A 132 7.43 -13.67 -6.95
CA ILE A 132 6.65 -12.42 -6.84
C ILE A 132 6.92 -11.64 -5.54
N HIS A 133 7.93 -12.04 -4.76
CA HIS A 133 8.24 -11.40 -3.49
C HIS A 133 8.55 -9.90 -3.62
N ALA A 134 9.31 -9.49 -4.64
CA ALA A 134 9.66 -8.09 -4.86
C ALA A 134 8.42 -7.22 -5.10
N ILE A 135 7.46 -7.73 -5.90
CA ILE A 135 6.17 -7.07 -6.13
C ILE A 135 5.43 -6.90 -4.80
N ARG A 136 5.42 -7.95 -3.97
CA ARG A 136 4.79 -7.91 -2.64
C ARG A 136 5.38 -6.84 -1.74
N THR A 137 6.71 -6.76 -1.69
CA THR A 137 7.43 -5.81 -0.85
C THR A 137 7.13 -4.39 -1.29
N PHE A 138 7.15 -4.13 -2.60
CA PHE A 138 6.77 -2.84 -3.13
C PHE A 138 5.34 -2.44 -2.72
N LEU A 139 4.36 -3.33 -2.95
CA LEU A 139 2.95 -3.02 -2.68
C LEU A 139 2.64 -2.81 -1.20
N ASN A 140 3.20 -3.64 -0.30
CA ASN A 140 2.85 -3.60 1.13
C ASN A 140 3.76 -2.72 1.98
N VAL A 141 4.96 -2.39 1.49
CA VAL A 141 5.97 -1.68 2.28
C VAL A 141 6.32 -0.36 1.60
N ASP A 142 6.90 -0.42 0.41
CA ASP A 142 7.48 0.78 -0.22
C ASP A 142 6.39 1.79 -0.60
N TYR A 143 5.31 1.32 -1.22
CA TYR A 143 4.19 2.16 -1.60
C TYR A 143 3.44 2.72 -0.39
N GLU A 144 3.18 1.91 0.64
CA GLU A 144 2.51 2.39 1.85
C GLU A 144 3.35 3.41 2.62
N ASN A 145 4.66 3.19 2.73
CA ASN A 145 5.58 4.17 3.31
C ASN A 145 5.57 5.49 2.54
N LEU A 146 5.59 5.43 1.20
CA LEU A 146 5.51 6.63 0.35
C LEU A 146 4.15 7.33 0.51
N ASN A 147 3.06 6.58 0.54
CA ASN A 147 1.70 7.08 0.74
C ASN A 147 1.57 7.80 2.09
N ASP A 148 2.12 7.23 3.16
CA ASP A 148 2.14 7.84 4.48
C ASP A 148 3.01 9.10 4.52
N ALA A 149 4.18 9.07 3.87
CA ALA A 149 5.03 10.25 3.74
C ALA A 149 4.35 11.39 2.97
N ARG A 150 3.58 11.06 1.91
CA ARG A 150 2.75 12.02 1.14
C ARG A 150 1.61 12.58 1.99
N LYS A 151 0.92 11.76 2.80
CA LYS A 151 -0.14 12.23 3.70
C LYS A 151 0.40 13.22 4.73
N GLU A 152 1.56 12.93 5.33
CA GLU A 152 2.20 13.87 6.26
C GLU A 152 2.70 15.12 5.52
N LEU A 153 3.21 15.01 4.30
CA LEU A 153 3.59 16.18 3.49
C LEU A 153 2.39 17.10 3.21
N GLU A 154 1.23 16.55 2.86
CA GLU A 154 0.01 17.32 2.64
C GLU A 154 -0.46 18.02 3.93
N LYS A 155 -0.31 17.37 5.08
CA LYS A 155 -0.58 17.97 6.39
C LYS A 155 0.38 19.13 6.68
N MET A 156 1.68 18.97 6.46
CA MET A 156 2.66 20.05 6.64
C MET A 156 2.40 21.22 5.67
N ARG A 157 2.00 20.92 4.43
CA ARG A 157 1.58 21.92 3.43
C ARG A 157 0.39 22.75 3.93
N GLN A 158 -0.64 22.10 4.48
CA GLN A 158 -1.80 22.79 5.07
C GLN A 158 -1.42 23.66 6.26
N GLU A 159 -0.46 23.21 7.10
CA GLU A 159 0.02 24.02 8.22
C GLU A 159 0.84 25.23 7.78
N LEU A 160 1.64 25.09 6.72
CA LEU A 160 2.35 26.18 6.07
C LEU A 160 1.39 27.22 5.50
N ASP A 161 0.37 26.81 4.76
CA ASP A 161 -0.63 27.72 4.18
C ASP A 161 -1.43 28.44 5.26
N PHE A 162 -1.79 27.72 6.33
CA PHE A 162 -2.41 28.30 7.50
C PHE A 162 -1.53 29.39 8.13
N ALA A 163 -0.25 29.09 8.38
CA ALA A 163 0.70 30.04 8.95
C ALA A 163 0.90 31.26 8.04
N LYS A 164 1.03 31.05 6.73
CA LYS A 164 1.15 32.11 5.71
C LYS A 164 -0.07 33.04 5.74
N HIS A 165 -1.28 32.48 5.81
CA HIS A 165 -2.51 33.27 5.90
C HIS A 165 -2.58 34.07 7.22
N GLU A 166 -2.25 33.45 8.36
CA GLU A 166 -2.27 34.16 9.63
C GLU A 166 -1.26 35.30 9.70
N LEU A 167 -0.07 35.11 9.12
CA LEU A 167 0.96 36.14 8.98
C LEU A 167 0.47 37.30 8.10
N LYS A 168 -0.10 37.01 6.92
CA LYS A 168 -0.72 38.01 6.04
C LYS A 168 -1.82 38.82 6.75
N ALA A 169 -2.55 38.21 7.67
CA ALA A 169 -3.62 38.85 8.43
C ALA A 169 -3.16 39.62 9.69
N ALA A 170 -1.89 39.56 10.09
CA ALA A 170 -1.38 40.32 11.23
C ALA A 170 -1.28 41.82 10.90
N LYS A 171 -1.54 42.66 11.91
CA LYS A 171 -1.53 44.12 11.77
C LYS A 171 -0.59 44.84 12.73
N THR A 172 -0.22 44.21 13.85
CA THR A 172 0.70 44.81 14.84
C THR A 172 2.11 44.22 14.70
N PRO A 173 3.17 45.00 14.96
CA PRO A 173 4.55 44.53 14.87
C PRO A 173 4.81 43.25 15.69
N GLU A 174 4.31 43.21 16.92
CA GLU A 174 4.49 42.07 17.83
C GLU A 174 3.75 40.82 17.30
N SER A 175 2.56 41.01 16.70
CA SER A 175 1.82 39.91 16.09
C SER A 175 2.48 39.41 14.81
N ILE A 176 3.11 40.30 14.04
CA ILE A 176 3.85 39.93 12.83
C ILE A 176 5.06 39.08 13.22
N GLU A 177 5.84 39.50 14.21
CA GLU A 177 7.05 38.78 14.66
C GLU A 177 6.71 37.35 15.12
N VAL A 178 5.72 37.21 16.02
CA VAL A 178 5.28 35.90 16.53
C VAL A 178 4.79 35.00 15.40
N LYS A 179 4.01 35.53 14.45
CA LYS A 179 3.48 34.73 13.34
C LYS A 179 4.53 34.43 12.28
N ASN A 180 5.54 35.28 12.12
CA ASN A 180 6.65 35.01 11.21
C ASN A 180 7.48 33.83 11.71
N ALA A 181 7.80 33.78 13.01
CA ALA A 181 8.47 32.63 13.62
C ALA A 181 7.69 31.31 13.42
N VAL A 182 6.36 31.38 13.55
CA VAL A 182 5.47 30.24 13.26
C VAL A 182 5.52 29.81 11.80
N TYR A 183 5.52 30.75 10.87
CA TYR A 183 5.61 30.48 9.43
C TYR A 183 6.95 29.84 9.07
N GLU A 184 8.06 30.36 9.60
CA GLU A 184 9.40 29.82 9.37
C GLU A 184 9.53 28.38 9.89
N GLN A 185 8.97 28.09 11.07
CA GLN A 185 8.93 26.73 11.61
C GLN A 185 8.13 25.77 10.71
N ALA A 186 6.94 26.19 10.25
CA ALA A 186 6.11 25.37 9.35
C ALA A 186 6.78 25.16 7.99
N LEU A 187 7.49 26.18 7.47
CA LEU A 187 8.24 26.09 6.22
C LEU A 187 9.40 25.10 6.34
N MET A 188 10.12 25.11 7.47
CA MET A 188 11.19 24.16 7.74
C MET A 188 10.63 22.72 7.79
N GLN A 189 9.54 22.49 8.54
CA GLN A 189 8.90 21.17 8.62
C GLN A 189 8.40 20.67 7.26
N PHE A 190 7.78 21.55 6.47
CA PHE A 190 7.34 21.23 5.11
C PHE A 190 8.53 20.83 4.22
N LYS A 191 9.62 21.60 4.20
CA LYS A 191 10.83 21.27 3.41
C LYS A 191 11.46 19.96 3.83
N THR A 192 11.61 19.74 5.14
CA THR A 192 12.17 18.48 5.67
C THR A 192 11.30 17.28 5.32
N GLN A 193 9.97 17.42 5.30
CA GLN A 193 9.09 16.34 4.89
C GLN A 193 9.11 16.13 3.37
N LEU A 194 9.25 17.20 2.59
CA LEU A 194 9.34 17.13 1.13
C LEU A 194 10.57 16.33 0.67
N GLU A 195 11.68 16.38 1.40
CA GLU A 195 12.88 15.59 1.11
C GLU A 195 12.71 14.07 1.32
N LYS A 196 11.64 13.65 2.01
CA LYS A 196 11.34 12.24 2.29
C LYS A 196 10.35 11.61 1.32
N VAL A 197 9.75 12.42 0.44
CA VAL A 197 8.74 12.01 -0.53
C VAL A 197 9.34 12.04 -1.93
#